data_AF-A0A3P3QCI2-F1
#
_entry.id   AF-A0A3P3QCI2-F1
#
_cell.length_a   1.000
_cell.length_b   1.000
_cell.length_c   1.000
_cell.angle_alpha   90.00
_cell.angle_beta   90.00
_cell.angle_gamma   90.00
#
_symmetry.space_group_name_H-M   'P 1'
#
loop_
_entity.id
_entity.type
_entity.pdbx_description
1 polymer ?
#
loop_
_entity_poly.entity_id
_entity_poly.type
_entity_poly.pdbx_seq_one_letter_code
_entity_poly.pdbx_strand_id
1 'polypeptide(L)'
;MMKYLLPLCLVVLPCSGMASSLESALIACKKLPDKTQRLACFDQIQLPSPTTGSDTETTGPAETAQGQAVLTEDDFGLEHKAAVKDKLQSTVPMVLKNISKTPFGLQIFSFENAQVWRQVTKESFNAKVGKTYILERGSLNSFFLSEEGSGRKTRVRRDK
;
A
#
# COMPACT_ATOMS: atom_id res chain seq x y z
N MET A 1 -31.03 46.63 61.04
CA MET A 1 -29.61 47.01 61.17
C MET A 1 -28.90 45.78 61.69
N MET A 2 -27.96 45.13 61.03
CA MET A 2 -26.72 45.62 60.43
C MET A 2 -26.47 44.90 59.10
N LYS A 3 -25.89 45.64 58.17
CA LYS A 3 -25.81 45.38 56.73
C LYS A 3 -24.37 45.02 56.42
N TYR A 4 -24.12 43.81 55.91
CA TYR A 4 -22.82 43.46 55.33
C TYR A 4 -23.02 42.94 53.91
N LEU A 5 -22.70 43.84 52.99
CA LEU A 5 -22.53 43.66 51.55
C LEU A 5 -21.29 42.79 51.27
N LEU A 6 -21.46 41.85 50.31
CA LEU A 6 -20.49 41.34 49.31
C LEU A 6 -19.17 40.67 49.77
N PRO A 7 -18.54 39.78 48.95
CA PRO A 7 -18.78 39.57 47.52
C PRO A 7 -19.02 38.13 47.04
N LEU A 8 -19.76 38.08 45.93
CA LEU A 8 -19.84 37.02 44.93
C LEU A 8 -18.43 36.61 44.47
N CYS A 9 -17.95 35.45 44.90
CA CYS A 9 -16.74 34.83 44.36
C CYS A 9 -17.13 34.00 43.14
N LEU A 10 -17.02 34.60 41.96
CA LEU A 10 -17.15 33.95 40.66
C LEU A 10 -15.98 32.96 40.51
N VAL A 11 -16.22 31.66 40.75
CA VAL A 11 -15.24 30.60 40.49
C VAL A 11 -15.16 30.42 38.98
N VAL A 12 -14.16 31.07 38.37
CA VAL A 12 -13.78 30.81 36.98
C VAL A 12 -13.03 29.48 36.98
N LEU A 13 -13.67 28.42 36.47
CA LEU A 13 -13.07 27.10 36.28
C LEU A 13 -12.24 27.14 34.98
N PRO A 14 -10.90 27.09 35.01
CA PRO A 14 -10.12 26.98 33.79
C PRO A 14 -10.24 25.55 33.24
N CYS A 15 -11.00 25.38 32.16
CA CYS A 15 -10.94 24.17 31.36
C CYS A 15 -9.56 24.10 30.69
N SER A 16 -8.63 23.40 31.33
CA SER A 16 -7.34 23.09 30.72
C SER A 16 -7.58 22.08 29.61
N GLY A 17 -7.66 22.56 28.37
CA GLY A 17 -7.60 21.70 27.20
C GLY A 17 -6.22 21.06 27.13
N MET A 18 -6.09 19.85 27.68
CA MET A 18 -4.90 19.02 27.49
C MET A 18 -4.85 18.62 26.02
N ALA A 19 -3.98 19.27 25.24
CA ALA A 19 -3.58 18.77 23.94
C ALA A 19 -2.76 17.49 24.18
N SER A 20 -3.44 16.35 24.32
CA SER A 20 -2.78 15.05 24.38
C SER A 20 -2.14 14.78 23.02
N SER A 21 -0.81 14.66 22.99
CA SER A 21 -0.13 14.15 21.80
C SER A 21 -0.59 12.72 21.52
N LEU A 22 -0.61 12.32 20.25
CA LEU A 22 -0.99 10.96 19.83
C LEU A 22 -0.29 9.87 20.66
N GLU A 23 1.01 10.07 20.91
CA GLU A 23 1.83 9.17 21.72
C GLU A 23 1.31 9.03 23.15
N SER A 24 0.93 10.13 23.80
CA SER A 24 0.40 10.10 25.16
C SER A 24 -0.97 9.39 25.24
N ALA A 25 -1.81 9.56 24.22
CA ALA A 25 -3.11 8.88 24.14
C ALA A 25 -2.95 7.35 23.96
N LEU A 26 -2.01 6.92 23.12
CA LEU A 26 -1.70 5.51 22.92
C LEU A 26 -1.17 4.83 24.19
N ILE A 27 -0.26 5.51 24.91
CA ILE A 27 0.29 5.00 26.18
C ILE A 27 -0.80 4.92 27.27
N ALA A 28 -1.74 5.87 27.30
CA ALA A 28 -2.86 5.85 28.22
C ALA A 28 -3.81 4.66 27.96
N CYS A 29 -4.22 4.43 26.71
CA CYS A 29 -5.10 3.31 26.37
C CYS A 29 -4.47 1.95 26.67
N LYS A 30 -3.16 1.78 26.42
CA LYS A 30 -2.44 0.53 26.71
C LYS A 30 -2.47 0.14 28.19
N LYS A 31 -2.55 1.11 29.11
CA LYS A 31 -2.51 0.86 30.56
C LYS A 31 -3.84 0.34 31.13
N LEU A 32 -4.92 0.30 30.34
CA LEU A 32 -6.20 -0.23 30.80
C LEU A 32 -6.15 -1.77 30.92
N PRO A 33 -6.49 -2.35 32.08
CA PRO A 33 -6.47 -3.79 32.29
C PRO A 33 -7.69 -4.51 31.70
N ASP A 34 -8.85 -3.84 31.66
CA ASP A 34 -10.07 -4.39 31.06
C ASP A 34 -9.99 -4.36 29.54
N LYS A 35 -10.23 -5.51 28.91
CA LYS A 35 -10.12 -5.67 27.45
C LYS A 35 -11.11 -4.80 26.70
N THR A 36 -12.33 -4.69 27.19
CA THR A 36 -13.43 -3.98 26.51
C THR A 36 -13.22 -2.48 26.59
N GLN A 37 -12.86 -1.97 27.76
CA GLN A 37 -12.53 -0.55 27.94
C GLN A 37 -11.28 -0.15 27.16
N ARG A 38 -10.26 -1.02 27.12
CA ARG A 38 -9.06 -0.77 26.32
C ARG A 38 -9.37 -0.66 24.83
N LEU A 39 -10.23 -1.54 24.30
CA LEU A 39 -10.65 -1.49 22.91
C LEU A 39 -11.38 -0.17 22.60
N ALA A 40 -12.38 0.16 23.41
CA ALA A 40 -13.13 1.41 23.27
C ALA A 40 -12.25 2.67 23.36
N CYS A 41 -11.17 2.63 24.15
CA CYS A 41 -10.20 3.73 24.25
C CYS A 41 -9.44 3.94 22.93
N PHE A 42 -9.02 2.87 22.26
CA PHE A 42 -8.31 3.00 20.98
C PHE A 42 -9.22 3.53 19.87
N ASP A 43 -10.49 3.15 19.87
CA ASP A 43 -11.48 3.60 18.86
C ASP A 43 -11.74 5.12 18.93
N GLN A 44 -11.41 5.77 20.05
CA GLN A 44 -11.58 7.21 20.25
C GLN A 44 -10.40 8.04 19.72
N ILE A 45 -9.27 7.42 19.37
CA ILE A 45 -8.11 8.12 18.84
C ILE A 45 -8.36 8.46 17.37
N GLN A 46 -8.78 9.69 17.13
CA GLN A 46 -8.93 10.22 15.78
C GLN A 46 -7.58 10.71 15.26
N LEU A 47 -7.09 10.10 14.18
CA LEU A 47 -6.00 10.70 13.42
C LEU A 47 -6.55 11.87 12.60
N PRO A 48 -5.79 12.98 12.45
CA PRO A 48 -6.18 14.04 11.54
C PRO A 48 -6.24 13.45 10.12
N SER A 49 -7.47 13.30 9.63
CA SER A 49 -7.72 12.96 8.23
C SER A 49 -7.42 14.20 7.38
N PRO A 50 -6.70 14.07 6.25
CA PRO A 50 -6.46 15.22 5.38
C PRO A 50 -7.74 15.55 4.62
N THR A 51 -8.51 16.55 5.07
CA THR A 51 -9.59 17.13 4.27
C THR A 51 -9.61 18.66 4.35
N THR A 52 -8.94 19.24 3.34
CA THR A 52 -9.38 20.36 2.47
C THR A 52 -9.36 21.81 2.97
N GLY A 53 -8.48 22.60 2.30
CA GLY A 53 -8.76 23.96 1.85
C GLY A 53 -8.60 24.07 0.32
N SER A 54 -9.66 24.53 -0.36
CA SER A 54 -9.83 25.03 -1.75
C SER A 54 -8.64 25.86 -2.31
N ASP A 55 -8.29 25.95 -3.61
CA ASP A 55 -9.03 25.79 -4.87
C ASP A 55 -8.14 25.41 -6.08
N THR A 56 -8.78 24.78 -7.06
CA THR A 56 -8.54 24.73 -8.52
C THR A 56 -8.31 23.33 -9.10
N GLU A 57 -9.37 22.91 -9.77
CA GLU A 57 -9.74 21.68 -10.44
C GLU A 57 -8.83 21.27 -11.61
N THR A 58 -8.40 20.01 -11.62
CA THR A 58 -8.27 19.18 -12.83
C THR A 58 -8.34 17.70 -12.42
N THR A 59 -9.51 17.14 -12.66
CA THR A 59 -9.91 15.73 -12.81
C THR A 59 -8.86 14.66 -12.47
N GLY A 60 -8.99 14.08 -11.27
CA GLY A 60 -8.41 12.81 -10.87
C GLY A 60 -9.52 11.81 -10.51
N PRO A 61 -9.41 10.51 -10.86
CA PRO A 61 -10.56 9.62 -10.89
C PRO A 61 -11.15 9.36 -9.50
N ALA A 62 -12.48 9.39 -9.46
CA ALA A 62 -13.30 8.88 -8.38
C ALA A 62 -12.78 7.50 -7.93
N GLU A 63 -12.36 7.44 -6.66
CA GLU A 63 -12.17 6.21 -5.92
C GLU A 63 -13.53 5.51 -5.87
N THR A 64 -13.74 4.67 -6.88
CA THR A 64 -14.89 3.78 -6.94
C THR A 64 -14.67 2.81 -5.81
N ALA A 65 -15.52 2.92 -4.80
CA ALA A 65 -15.68 1.96 -3.73
C ALA A 65 -15.42 0.57 -4.30
N GLN A 66 -14.26 0.00 -3.93
CA GLN A 66 -13.92 -1.36 -4.27
C GLN A 66 -15.05 -2.21 -3.73
N GLY A 67 -15.85 -2.74 -4.66
CA GLY A 67 -16.86 -3.71 -4.36
C GLY A 67 -16.20 -4.80 -3.53
N GLN A 68 -16.55 -4.86 -2.26
CA GLN A 68 -16.30 -6.03 -1.45
C GLN A 68 -17.00 -7.16 -2.18
N ALA A 69 -16.21 -7.97 -2.89
CA ALA A 69 -16.69 -9.23 -3.39
C ALA A 69 -17.15 -10.00 -2.16
N VAL A 70 -18.47 -10.15 -2.03
CA VAL A 70 -19.08 -10.97 -0.99
C VAL A 70 -18.61 -12.38 -1.29
N LEU A 71 -17.57 -12.83 -0.57
CA LEU A 71 -17.18 -14.23 -0.57
C LEU A 71 -18.35 -14.98 0.06
N THR A 72 -19.01 -15.81 -0.74
CA THR A 72 -20.13 -16.61 -0.26
C THR A 72 -19.59 -17.79 0.56
N GLU A 73 -20.43 -18.45 1.36
CA GLU A 73 -20.00 -19.63 2.14
C GLU A 73 -19.47 -20.75 1.23
N ASP A 74 -19.92 -20.82 -0.03
CA ASP A 74 -19.39 -21.73 -1.07
C ASP A 74 -17.97 -21.37 -1.54
N ASP A 75 -17.50 -20.14 -1.34
CA ASP A 75 -16.14 -19.70 -1.67
C ASP A 75 -15.13 -19.98 -0.54
N PHE A 76 -15.60 -20.41 0.63
CA PHE A 76 -14.75 -20.76 1.76
C PHE A 76 -13.99 -22.07 1.48
N GLY A 77 -12.64 -22.03 1.55
CA GLY A 77 -11.79 -23.15 1.17
C GLY A 77 -11.39 -23.18 -0.31
N LEU A 78 -11.88 -22.22 -1.11
CA LEU A 78 -11.50 -22.01 -2.51
C LEU A 78 -10.70 -20.72 -2.73
N GLU A 79 -10.17 -20.10 -1.67
CA GLU A 79 -9.38 -18.88 -1.75
C GLU A 79 -8.17 -19.01 -2.69
N HIS A 80 -7.59 -20.21 -2.78
CA HIS A 80 -6.49 -20.50 -3.70
C HIS A 80 -6.91 -20.58 -5.17
N LYS A 81 -8.20 -20.85 -5.45
CA LYS A 81 -8.76 -20.77 -6.81
C LYS A 81 -9.16 -19.34 -7.15
N ALA A 82 -9.61 -18.54 -6.19
CA ALA A 82 -9.79 -17.09 -6.39
C ALA A 82 -8.45 -16.39 -6.72
N ALA A 83 -7.33 -16.89 -6.16
CA ALA A 83 -5.98 -16.48 -6.56
C ALA A 83 -5.62 -16.81 -8.04
N VAL A 84 -6.37 -17.71 -8.71
CA VAL A 84 -6.24 -17.91 -10.17
C VAL A 84 -6.82 -16.72 -10.93
N LYS A 85 -7.81 -16.03 -10.37
CA LYS A 85 -8.32 -14.75 -10.92
C LYS A 85 -7.31 -13.62 -10.68
N ASP A 86 -6.57 -13.65 -9.57
CA ASP A 86 -5.39 -12.80 -9.31
C ASP A 86 -4.22 -13.10 -10.27
N LYS A 87 -4.17 -14.30 -10.87
CA LYS A 87 -3.23 -14.62 -11.95
C LYS A 87 -3.42 -13.74 -13.20
N LEU A 88 -4.60 -13.14 -13.39
CA LEU A 88 -4.82 -12.11 -14.41
C LEU A 88 -4.23 -10.74 -14.02
N GLN A 89 -3.99 -10.50 -12.73
CA GLN A 89 -3.29 -9.32 -12.19
C GLN A 89 -1.76 -9.56 -12.04
N SER A 90 -1.31 -10.80 -12.19
CA SER A 90 0.10 -11.24 -12.09
C SER A 90 0.97 -10.88 -13.31
N THR A 91 0.42 -10.16 -14.27
CA THR A 91 1.05 -9.87 -15.56
C THR A 91 1.22 -8.36 -15.69
N VAL A 92 2.46 -7.88 -15.67
CA VAL A 92 2.76 -6.45 -15.69
C VAL A 92 3.46 -6.08 -17.00
N PRO A 93 2.82 -5.33 -17.90
CA PRO A 93 3.49 -4.79 -19.08
C PRO A 93 4.46 -3.67 -18.70
N MET A 94 5.62 -3.63 -19.36
CA MET A 94 6.67 -2.65 -19.13
C MET A 94 7.49 -2.40 -20.40
N VAL A 95 7.88 -1.16 -20.63
CA VAL A 95 8.68 -0.76 -21.79
C VAL A 95 10.17 -0.86 -21.45
N LEU A 96 10.92 -1.60 -22.28
CA LEU A 96 12.34 -1.81 -22.07
C LEU A 96 13.14 -0.57 -22.51
N LYS A 97 13.85 0.05 -21.57
CA LYS A 97 14.65 1.26 -21.77
C LYS A 97 16.11 0.95 -22.14
N ASN A 98 16.70 -0.07 -21.53
CA ASN A 98 18.11 -0.42 -21.76
C ASN A 98 18.39 -1.90 -21.53
N ILE A 99 19.38 -2.43 -22.25
CA ILE A 99 19.92 -3.78 -22.06
C ILE A 99 21.41 -3.67 -21.80
N SER A 100 21.86 -4.16 -20.66
CA SER A 100 23.27 -4.31 -20.32
C SER A 100 23.60 -5.77 -20.01
N LYS A 101 24.89 -6.08 -19.78
CA LYS A 101 25.34 -7.45 -19.47
C LYS A 101 26.23 -7.45 -18.25
N THR A 102 26.10 -8.51 -17.47
CA THR A 102 27.02 -8.83 -16.39
C THR A 102 28.36 -9.34 -16.94
N PRO A 103 29.44 -9.36 -16.13
CA PRO A 103 30.70 -10.00 -16.51
C PRO A 103 30.55 -11.47 -16.91
N PHE A 104 29.54 -12.16 -16.38
CA PHE A 104 29.22 -13.56 -16.70
C PHE A 104 28.34 -13.71 -17.96
N GLY A 105 28.02 -12.62 -18.64
CA GLY A 105 27.24 -12.62 -19.88
C GLY A 105 25.72 -12.73 -19.72
N LEU A 106 25.19 -12.70 -18.49
CA LEU A 106 23.75 -12.58 -18.23
C LEU A 106 23.25 -11.18 -18.58
N GLN A 107 22.09 -11.07 -19.23
CA GLN A 107 21.49 -9.77 -19.56
C GLN A 107 20.83 -9.13 -18.33
N ILE A 108 20.91 -7.81 -18.28
CA ILE A 108 20.20 -6.94 -17.34
C ILE A 108 19.28 -6.04 -18.17
N PHE A 109 18.01 -6.03 -17.82
CA PHE A 109 16.93 -5.29 -18.47
C PHE A 109 16.54 -4.14 -17.56
N SER A 110 16.70 -2.91 -18.04
CA SER A 110 16.24 -1.70 -17.34
C SER A 110 15.00 -1.17 -18.03
N PHE A 111 13.94 -0.92 -17.28
CA PHE A 111 12.64 -0.49 -17.79
C PHE A 111 12.39 1.00 -17.54
N GLU A 112 11.41 1.57 -18.24
CA GLU A 112 11.06 2.98 -18.08
C GLU A 112 10.50 3.31 -16.69
N ASN A 113 9.85 2.34 -16.05
CA ASN A 113 9.36 2.45 -14.66
C ASN A 113 10.48 2.32 -13.60
N ALA A 114 11.73 2.57 -13.98
CA ALA A 114 12.93 2.44 -13.15
C ALA A 114 13.19 1.05 -12.56
N GLN A 115 12.45 0.02 -12.96
CA GLN A 115 12.71 -1.35 -12.52
C GLN A 115 13.87 -1.95 -13.30
N VAL A 116 14.68 -2.75 -12.60
CA VAL A 116 15.81 -3.47 -13.21
C VAL A 116 15.67 -4.96 -12.90
N TRP A 117 15.80 -5.78 -13.94
CA TRP A 117 15.66 -7.23 -13.89
C TRP A 117 16.83 -7.91 -14.57
N ARG A 118 17.38 -8.95 -13.95
CA ARG A 118 18.53 -9.70 -14.46
C ARG A 118 18.13 -11.12 -14.81
N GLN A 119 18.62 -11.65 -15.92
CA GLN A 119 18.48 -13.07 -16.23
C GLN A 119 19.08 -13.95 -15.13
N VAL A 120 18.40 -15.06 -14.82
CA VAL A 120 18.88 -16.07 -13.87
C VAL A 120 19.75 -17.11 -14.57
N THR A 121 19.43 -17.43 -15.82
CA THR A 121 20.10 -18.44 -16.65
C THR A 121 20.66 -17.81 -17.91
N LYS A 122 21.76 -18.37 -18.44
CA LYS A 122 22.40 -17.93 -19.68
C LYS A 122 21.72 -18.52 -20.92
N GLU A 123 20.42 -18.34 -21.01
CA GLU A 123 19.64 -18.76 -22.18
C GLU A 123 19.62 -17.65 -23.25
N SER A 124 19.41 -18.05 -24.52
CA SER A 124 19.29 -17.06 -25.60
C SER A 124 17.96 -16.32 -25.51
N PHE A 125 18.03 -15.02 -25.23
CA PHE A 125 16.90 -14.11 -25.21
C PHE A 125 17.27 -12.84 -25.98
N ASN A 126 16.65 -12.66 -27.15
CA ASN A 126 16.94 -11.54 -28.04
C ASN A 126 16.02 -10.36 -27.73
N ALA A 127 16.29 -9.68 -26.61
CA ALA A 127 15.53 -8.50 -26.24
C ALA A 127 15.86 -7.29 -27.12
N LYS A 128 14.88 -6.42 -27.37
CA LYS A 128 15.01 -5.17 -28.14
C LYS A 128 14.51 -4.00 -27.30
N VAL A 129 15.32 -2.94 -27.24
CA VAL A 129 14.96 -1.69 -26.56
C VAL A 129 13.77 -1.03 -27.26
N GLY A 130 12.89 -0.38 -26.50
CA GLY A 130 11.68 0.30 -26.99
C GLY A 130 10.50 -0.63 -27.27
N LYS A 131 10.60 -1.92 -26.91
CA LYS A 131 9.48 -2.87 -26.99
C LYS A 131 8.83 -3.09 -25.63
N THR A 132 7.55 -3.46 -25.67
CA THR A 132 6.80 -3.86 -24.49
C THR A 132 7.14 -5.31 -24.14
N TYR A 133 7.54 -5.50 -22.89
CA TYR A 133 7.74 -6.80 -22.29
C TYR A 133 6.72 -7.02 -21.20
N ILE A 134 6.33 -8.27 -21.05
CA ILE A 134 5.40 -8.75 -20.07
C ILE A 134 6.20 -9.45 -18.97
N LEU A 135 6.06 -8.97 -17.74
CA LEU A 135 6.57 -9.64 -16.55
C LEU A 135 5.46 -10.51 -15.95
N GLU A 136 5.68 -11.82 -15.94
CA GLU A 136 4.75 -12.80 -15.36
C GLU A 136 5.33 -13.41 -14.08
N ARG A 137 4.53 -13.50 -13.02
CA ARG A 137 4.88 -14.25 -11.81
C ARG A 137 4.64 -15.75 -12.03
N GLY A 138 5.68 -16.54 -11.81
CA GLY A 138 5.61 -17.99 -11.81
C GLY A 138 5.43 -18.57 -10.41
N SER A 139 5.54 -19.89 -10.30
CA SER A 139 5.57 -20.59 -9.02
C SER A 139 6.87 -20.30 -8.25
N LEU A 140 6.87 -20.54 -6.93
CA LEU A 140 8.06 -20.43 -6.08
C LEU A 140 8.76 -19.06 -6.14
N ASN A 141 7.99 -17.97 -6.19
CA ASN A 141 8.52 -16.60 -6.33
C ASN A 141 9.41 -16.38 -7.56
N SER A 142 9.24 -17.20 -8.61
CA SER A 142 9.92 -16.97 -9.89
C SER A 142 9.24 -15.88 -10.70
N PHE A 143 10.02 -15.18 -11.52
CA PHE A 143 9.51 -14.20 -12.47
C PHE A 143 10.01 -14.56 -13.87
N PHE A 144 9.15 -14.38 -14.86
CA PHE A 144 9.44 -14.58 -16.26
C PHE A 144 9.24 -13.28 -17.01
N LEU A 145 10.11 -13.04 -17.99
CA LEU A 145 10.01 -11.91 -18.89
C LEU A 145 9.79 -12.46 -20.31
N SER A 146 8.76 -11.97 -20.99
CA SER A 146 8.47 -12.28 -22.40
C SER A 146 8.21 -11.00 -23.18
N GLU A 147 8.51 -10.99 -24.47
CA GLU A 147 8.07 -9.90 -25.35
C GLU A 147 6.57 -10.05 -25.62
N GLU A 148 5.85 -8.93 -25.70
CA GLU A 148 4.44 -8.94 -26.07
C GLU A 148 4.23 -9.63 -27.43
N GLY A 149 3.36 -10.66 -27.46
CA GLY A 149 3.10 -11.46 -28.66
C GLY A 149 4.15 -12.53 -28.98
N SER A 150 5.20 -12.69 -28.16
CA SER A 150 6.21 -13.75 -28.32
C SER A 150 5.99 -14.92 -27.36
N GLY A 151 6.14 -16.15 -27.86
CA GLY A 151 6.10 -17.35 -27.02
C GLY A 151 7.39 -17.61 -26.22
N ARG A 152 8.47 -16.85 -26.49
CA ARG A 152 9.74 -17.03 -25.79
C ARG A 152 9.76 -16.21 -24.50
N LYS A 153 10.11 -16.87 -23.40
CA LYS A 153 10.27 -16.25 -22.08
C LYS A 153 11.63 -16.58 -21.50
N THR A 154 12.15 -15.69 -20.66
CA THR A 154 13.37 -15.92 -19.88
C THR A 154 13.11 -15.75 -18.39
N ARG A 155 13.79 -16.53 -17.55
CA ARG A 155 13.67 -16.38 -16.10
C ARG A 155 14.49 -15.20 -15.61
N VAL A 156 13.86 -14.31 -14.85
CA VAL A 156 14.49 -13.10 -14.32
C VAL A 156 14.39 -13.00 -12.80
N ARG A 157 15.31 -12.24 -12.21
CA ARG A 157 15.28 -11.82 -10.80
C ARG A 157 15.48 -10.32 -10.73
N ARG A 158 14.91 -9.67 -9.72
CA ARG A 158 15.11 -8.23 -9.51
C ARG A 158 16.57 -7.95 -9.22
N ASP A 159 17.12 -6.95 -9.91
CA ASP A 159 18.49 -6.46 -9.67
C ASP A 159 18.43 -5.31 -8.66
N LYS A 160 19.41 -5.25 -7.75
CA LYS A 160 19.51 -4.20 -6.73
C LYS A 160 20.19 -2.96 -7.29
#